data_AF-A0A9X7N301-F1
#
_entry.id   AF-A0A9X7N301-F1
#
_cell.length_a   1.000
_cell.length_b   1.000
_cell.length_c   1.000
_cell.angle_alpha   90.00
_cell.angle_beta   90.00
_cell.angle_gamma   90.00
#
_symmetry.space_group_name_H-M   'P 1'
#
loop_
_entity.id
_entity.type
_entity.pdbx_description
1 polymer ?
#
loop_
_entity_poly.entity_id
_entity_poly.type
_entity_poly.pdbx_seq_one_letter_code
_entity_poly.pdbx_strand_id
1 'polypeptide(L)'
;MQRKTLGLFALALCASIPGISQARDTTLHLPFDEVVAEAVKAGRLDGSVKFYLAGNPAGDKLNVVQSGAITNKKTNAFSKSDEEACRWALQSALITLQDSAKKAGATAVTNIVSYYKRNEYKDAKQFECHAGAVIAGVALKADYAK
;
A
#
# COMPACT_ATOMS: atom_id res chain seq x y z
N MET A 1 -70.73 -17.36 24.16
CA MET A 1 -70.26 -18.31 23.14
C MET A 1 -69.56 -17.53 22.02
N GLN A 2 -68.28 -17.85 21.79
CA GLN A 2 -67.46 -17.55 20.60
C GLN A 2 -67.32 -16.08 20.15
N ARG A 3 -66.30 -15.39 20.71
CA ARG A 3 -65.54 -14.33 20.02
C ARG A 3 -64.24 -14.96 19.51
N LYS A 4 -63.80 -14.59 18.30
CA LYS A 4 -62.47 -14.00 18.02
C LYS A 4 -62.21 -13.89 16.51
N THR A 5 -62.31 -12.66 16.03
CA THR A 5 -61.57 -12.14 14.86
C THR A 5 -60.06 -12.21 15.12
N LEU A 6 -59.27 -12.64 14.12
CA LEU A 6 -57.86 -12.26 13.90
C LEU A 6 -57.44 -12.95 12.58
N GLY A 7 -57.16 -12.29 11.46
CA GLY A 7 -56.46 -11.02 11.31
C GLY A 7 -55.00 -11.31 10.98
N LEU A 8 -54.67 -11.27 9.68
CA LEU A 8 -53.34 -11.27 9.06
C LEU A 8 -52.21 -10.82 10.02
N PHE A 9 -51.28 -11.71 10.39
CA PHE A 9 -50.04 -11.32 11.08
C PHE A 9 -48.86 -11.28 10.10
N ALA A 10 -48.70 -10.08 9.56
CA ALA A 10 -47.49 -9.35 9.21
C ALA A 10 -46.16 -10.12 9.05
N LEU A 11 -45.60 -9.98 7.83
CA LEU A 11 -44.18 -10.03 7.50
C LEU A 11 -43.31 -9.40 8.61
N ALA A 12 -42.58 -10.24 9.35
CA ALA A 12 -41.58 -9.80 10.33
C ALA A 12 -40.33 -9.27 9.60
N LEU A 13 -40.35 -7.96 9.37
CA LEU A 13 -39.25 -7.00 9.26
C LEU A 13 -37.82 -7.58 9.41
N CYS A 14 -37.21 -7.95 8.28
CA CYS A 14 -35.75 -7.91 8.15
C CYS A 14 -35.29 -6.44 8.18
N ALA A 15 -35.26 -5.85 9.37
CA ALA A 15 -34.58 -4.58 9.60
C ALA A 15 -33.07 -4.83 9.46
N SER A 16 -32.61 -4.79 8.22
CA SER A 16 -31.20 -4.64 7.88
C SER A 16 -30.74 -3.34 8.50
N ILE A 17 -29.96 -3.44 9.60
CA ILE A 17 -29.17 -2.31 10.07
C ILE A 17 -28.32 -1.89 8.86
N PRO A 18 -28.45 -0.66 8.34
CA PRO A 18 -27.47 -0.16 7.38
C PRO A 18 -26.17 -0.01 8.16
N GLY A 19 -25.39 -1.10 8.21
CA GLY A 19 -24.00 -1.04 8.61
C GLY A 19 -23.37 0.00 7.70
N ILE A 20 -22.89 1.08 8.29
CA ILE A 20 -22.32 2.22 7.58
C ILE A 20 -21.06 1.71 6.91
N SER A 21 -21.18 1.15 5.71
CA SER A 21 -20.06 0.79 4.86
C SER A 21 -19.46 2.10 4.38
N GLN A 22 -18.61 2.69 5.20
CA GLN A 22 -17.80 3.84 4.85
C GLN A 22 -16.71 3.34 3.89
N ALA A 23 -17.06 3.26 2.60
CA ALA A 23 -16.12 3.06 1.52
C ALA A 23 -15.27 4.33 1.34
N ARG A 24 -14.39 4.59 2.31
CA ARG A 24 -13.43 5.69 2.28
C ARG A 24 -12.16 5.21 1.59
N ASP A 25 -11.54 6.13 0.87
CA ASP A 25 -10.24 5.98 0.20
C ASP A 25 -9.53 7.33 0.31
N THR A 26 -8.83 7.52 1.43
CA THR A 26 -8.03 8.71 1.70
C THR A 26 -6.68 8.55 1.00
N THR A 27 -6.32 9.50 0.13
CA THR A 27 -4.97 9.57 -0.45
C THR A 27 -4.04 10.32 0.49
N LEU A 28 -2.94 9.69 0.87
CA LEU A 28 -1.87 10.30 1.67
C LEU A 28 -0.57 10.32 0.87
N HIS A 29 0.18 11.42 1.04
CA HIS A 29 1.54 11.55 0.54
C HIS A 29 2.48 11.65 1.73
N LEU A 30 3.32 10.62 1.90
CA LEU A 30 4.15 10.45 3.10
C LEU A 30 5.63 10.40 2.73
N PRO A 31 6.54 10.83 3.62
CA PRO A 31 7.98 10.85 3.35
C PRO A 31 8.52 9.42 3.18
N PHE A 32 9.07 9.13 2.01
CA PHE A 32 9.55 7.79 1.66
C PHE A 32 10.80 7.39 2.45
N ASP A 33 11.77 8.29 2.54
CA ASP A 33 13.06 8.02 3.19
C ASP A 33 12.91 7.68 4.68
N GLU A 34 11.93 8.29 5.35
CA GLU A 34 11.63 8.01 6.76
C GLU A 34 11.20 6.55 6.94
N VAL A 35 10.33 6.05 6.05
CA VAL A 35 9.82 4.68 6.12
C VAL A 35 10.88 3.66 5.68
N VAL A 36 11.74 4.00 4.72
CA VAL A 36 12.91 3.17 4.36
C VAL A 36 13.85 3.05 5.57
N ALA A 37 14.18 4.15 6.22
CA ALA A 37 15.04 4.16 7.40
C ALA A 37 14.45 3.34 8.56
N GLU A 38 13.15 3.45 8.80
CA GLU A 38 12.45 2.59 9.78
C GLU A 38 12.53 1.11 9.44
N ALA A 39 12.32 0.76 8.17
CA ALA A 39 12.36 -0.64 7.74
C ALA A 39 13.76 -1.25 7.89
N VAL A 40 14.81 -0.46 7.62
CA VAL A 40 16.21 -0.85 7.89
C VAL A 40 16.45 -0.99 9.40
N LYS A 41 16.03 0.00 10.20
CA LYS A 41 16.19 -0.02 11.66
C LYS A 41 15.46 -1.22 12.31
N ALA A 42 14.29 -1.59 11.77
CA ALA A 42 13.52 -2.73 12.21
C ALA A 42 14.05 -4.08 11.70
N GLY A 43 15.13 -4.11 10.92
CA GLY A 43 15.71 -5.33 10.35
C GLY A 43 14.87 -5.98 9.25
N ARG A 44 13.88 -5.27 8.70
CA ARG A 44 13.02 -5.76 7.60
C ARG A 44 13.72 -5.63 6.25
N LEU A 45 14.54 -4.59 6.11
CA LEU A 45 15.45 -4.41 4.99
C LEU A 45 16.87 -4.66 5.50
N ASP A 46 17.63 -5.49 4.81
CA ASP A 46 18.99 -5.83 5.22
C ASP A 46 20.04 -4.85 4.71
N GLY A 47 19.61 -3.82 3.98
CA GLY A 47 20.46 -2.74 3.47
C GLY A 47 21.34 -3.12 2.27
N SER A 48 21.26 -4.37 1.79
CA SER A 48 21.97 -4.84 0.58
C SER A 48 21.41 -4.24 -0.70
N VAL A 49 20.12 -3.91 -0.70
CA VAL A 49 19.44 -3.24 -1.81
C VAL A 49 19.12 -1.81 -1.41
N LYS A 50 19.53 -0.85 -2.24
CA LYS A 50 19.23 0.57 -2.06
C LYS A 50 17.97 0.97 -2.82
N PHE A 51 17.21 1.93 -2.30
CA PHE A 51 15.93 2.37 -2.87
C PHE A 51 16.01 3.84 -3.26
N TYR A 52 15.58 4.17 -4.48
CA TYR A 52 15.62 5.53 -5.01
C TYR A 52 14.32 5.87 -5.73
N LEU A 53 13.63 6.91 -5.23
CA LEU A 53 12.48 7.51 -5.91
C LEU A 53 12.88 8.11 -7.26
N ALA A 54 11.93 8.15 -8.19
CA ALA A 54 12.11 8.86 -9.45
C ALA A 54 12.45 10.34 -9.20
N GLY A 55 13.46 10.84 -9.89
CA GLY A 55 14.01 12.18 -9.66
C GLY A 55 15.19 12.21 -8.68
N ASN A 56 15.44 11.14 -7.92
CA ASN A 56 16.66 10.99 -7.13
C ASN A 56 17.67 10.11 -7.88
N PRO A 57 18.80 10.68 -8.33
CA PRO A 57 19.81 9.89 -9.01
C PRO A 57 20.42 8.88 -8.04
N ALA A 58 20.45 7.62 -8.45
CA ALA A 58 21.12 6.55 -7.73
C ALA A 58 22.64 6.64 -7.93
N GLY A 59 23.27 7.74 -7.49
CA GLY A 59 24.73 7.94 -7.58
C GLY A 59 25.34 7.56 -8.94
N ASP A 60 26.25 6.59 -8.91
CA ASP A 60 26.94 6.03 -10.08
C ASP A 60 25.99 5.57 -11.19
N LYS A 61 26.51 5.40 -12.40
CA LYS A 61 25.74 4.88 -13.54
C LYS A 61 25.40 3.40 -13.30
N LEU A 62 24.29 3.15 -12.60
CA LEU A 62 23.74 1.81 -12.44
C LEU A 62 23.13 1.34 -13.76
N ASN A 63 23.37 0.08 -14.11
CA ASN A 63 22.79 -0.54 -15.29
C ASN A 63 21.47 -1.19 -14.91
N VAL A 64 20.38 -0.79 -15.58
CA VAL A 64 19.06 -1.42 -15.38
C VAL A 64 19.11 -2.86 -15.89
N VAL A 65 18.88 -3.82 -15.00
CA VAL A 65 18.79 -5.25 -15.32
C VAL A 65 17.36 -5.68 -15.61
N GLN A 66 16.37 -5.00 -15.02
CA GLN A 66 14.96 -5.25 -15.26
C GLN A 66 14.16 -3.98 -15.02
N SER A 67 13.32 -3.59 -15.97
CA SER A 67 12.48 -2.40 -15.85
C SER A 67 11.01 -2.73 -15.56
N GLY A 68 10.31 -1.82 -14.91
CA GLY A 68 8.84 -1.85 -14.78
C GLY A 68 8.31 -2.93 -13.85
N ALA A 69 9.07 -3.32 -12.83
CA ALA A 69 8.59 -4.21 -11.78
C ALA A 69 7.50 -3.50 -10.96
N ILE A 70 6.35 -4.16 -10.77
CA ILE A 70 5.19 -3.60 -10.06
C ILE A 70 4.94 -4.39 -8.79
N THR A 71 4.69 -3.68 -7.70
CA THR A 71 4.18 -4.25 -6.45
C THR A 71 2.89 -3.55 -6.05
N ASN A 72 1.98 -4.31 -5.44
CA ASN A 72 0.76 -3.78 -4.86
C ASN A 72 0.56 -4.48 -3.52
N LYS A 73 0.80 -3.77 -2.42
CA LYS A 73 0.70 -4.32 -1.08
C LYS A 73 -0.43 -3.65 -0.32
N LYS A 74 -1.16 -4.49 0.39
CA LYS A 74 -2.29 -4.10 1.23
C LYS A 74 -2.03 -4.61 2.64
N THR A 75 -2.45 -3.83 3.61
CA THR A 75 -2.37 -4.19 5.03
C THR A 75 -3.69 -3.88 5.73
N ASN A 76 -3.86 -4.46 6.92
CA ASN A 76 -4.96 -4.14 7.81
C ASN A 76 -4.75 -2.73 8.42
N ALA A 77 -5.67 -1.82 8.11
CA ALA A 77 -5.72 -0.47 8.68
C ALA A 77 -6.69 -0.37 9.88
N PHE A 78 -7.43 -1.44 10.18
CA PHE A 78 -8.39 -1.44 11.27
C PHE A 78 -7.71 -1.10 12.61
N SER A 79 -8.29 -0.14 13.33
CA SER A 79 -7.77 0.35 14.61
C SER A 79 -6.34 0.94 14.56
N LYS A 80 -5.85 1.36 13.38
CA LYS A 80 -4.59 2.10 13.20
C LYS A 80 -4.87 3.48 12.61
N SER A 81 -3.92 4.40 12.71
CA SER A 81 -3.97 5.62 11.91
C SER A 81 -3.71 5.31 10.44
N ASP A 82 -4.27 6.12 9.54
CA ASP A 82 -4.03 6.00 8.10
C ASP A 82 -2.52 6.04 7.79
N GLU A 83 -1.78 6.93 8.46
CA GLU A 83 -0.32 7.04 8.33
C GLU A 83 0.39 5.76 8.73
N GLU A 84 0.10 5.19 9.91
CA GLU A 84 0.74 3.96 10.39
C GLU A 84 0.47 2.79 9.42
N ALA A 85 -0.78 2.67 8.97
CA ALA A 85 -1.16 1.64 8.01
C ALA A 85 -0.43 1.82 6.67
N CYS A 86 -0.30 3.06 6.19
CA CYS A 86 0.44 3.39 4.97
C CYS A 86 1.93 3.09 5.08
N ARG A 87 2.56 3.44 6.20
CA ARG A 87 3.97 3.09 6.49
C ARG A 87 4.16 1.59 6.44
N TRP A 88 3.27 0.82 7.08
CA TRP A 88 3.33 -0.65 7.04
C TRP A 88 3.18 -1.24 5.64
N ALA A 89 2.24 -0.70 4.85
CA ALA A 89 2.04 -1.10 3.47
C ALA A 89 3.28 -0.82 2.61
N LEU A 90 3.90 0.35 2.77
CA LEU A 90 5.14 0.69 2.08
C LEU A 90 6.29 -0.26 2.48
N GLN A 91 6.51 -0.52 3.77
CA GLN A 91 7.55 -1.45 4.20
C GLN A 91 7.35 -2.85 3.59
N SER A 92 6.10 -3.31 3.50
CA SER A 92 5.77 -4.59 2.85
C SER A 92 6.09 -4.57 1.34
N ALA A 93 5.91 -3.43 0.67
CA ALA A 93 6.26 -3.26 -0.73
C ALA A 93 7.79 -3.26 -0.92
N LEU A 94 8.52 -2.56 -0.05
CA LEU A 94 9.99 -2.51 -0.05
C LEU A 94 10.62 -3.90 0.14
N ILE A 95 10.09 -4.71 1.05
CA ILE A 95 10.54 -6.11 1.22
C ILE A 95 10.37 -6.90 -0.08
N THR A 96 9.21 -6.78 -0.73
CA THR A 96 8.97 -7.49 -2.00
C THR A 96 9.88 -7.02 -3.13
N LEU A 97 10.12 -5.72 -3.21
CA LEU A 97 11.06 -5.14 -4.17
C LEU A 97 12.49 -5.61 -3.89
N GLN A 98 12.92 -5.65 -2.62
CA GLN A 98 14.23 -6.19 -2.22
C GLN A 98 14.40 -7.63 -2.68
N ASP A 99 13.45 -8.50 -2.34
CA ASP A 99 13.53 -9.93 -2.66
C ASP A 99 13.53 -10.15 -4.17
N SER A 100 12.73 -9.39 -4.90
CA SER A 100 12.66 -9.46 -6.35
C SER A 100 13.91 -8.88 -7.03
N ALA A 101 14.48 -7.80 -6.50
CA ALA A 101 15.73 -7.21 -7.00
C ALA A 101 16.88 -8.20 -6.83
N LYS A 102 17.00 -8.84 -5.65
CA LYS A 102 18.00 -9.88 -5.40
C LYS A 102 17.88 -11.06 -6.34
N LYS A 103 16.65 -11.52 -6.60
CA LYS A 103 16.39 -12.60 -7.58
C LYS A 103 16.81 -12.22 -9.00
N ALA A 104 16.69 -10.95 -9.36
CA ALA A 104 17.16 -10.41 -10.63
C ALA A 104 18.69 -10.10 -10.65
N GLY A 105 19.40 -10.34 -9.54
CA GLY A 105 20.81 -10.01 -9.39
C GLY A 105 21.10 -8.51 -9.31
N ALA A 106 20.11 -7.71 -8.89
CA ALA A 106 20.21 -6.26 -8.72
C ALA A 106 20.62 -5.87 -7.30
N THR A 107 21.31 -4.73 -7.17
CA THR A 107 21.74 -4.13 -5.89
C THR A 107 21.02 -2.83 -5.57
N ALA A 108 20.19 -2.33 -6.50
CA ALA A 108 19.38 -1.16 -6.33
C ALA A 108 17.99 -1.31 -6.96
N VAL A 109 17.03 -0.64 -6.35
CA VAL A 109 15.68 -0.40 -6.88
C VAL A 109 15.60 1.10 -7.12
N THR A 110 15.46 1.47 -8.38
CA THR A 110 15.55 2.84 -8.89
C THR A 110 14.27 3.23 -9.59
N ASN A 111 14.13 4.53 -9.90
CA ASN A 111 12.97 5.05 -10.63
C ASN A 111 11.65 4.63 -9.97
N ILE A 112 11.63 4.60 -8.63
CA ILE A 112 10.45 4.20 -7.88
C ILE A 112 9.40 5.29 -8.02
N VAL A 113 8.21 4.89 -8.47
CA VAL A 113 7.03 5.75 -8.61
C VAL A 113 5.85 5.06 -7.97
N SER A 114 4.92 5.83 -7.42
CA SER A 114 3.65 5.27 -6.98
C SER A 114 2.77 4.98 -8.19
N TYR A 115 2.08 3.83 -8.16
CA TYR A 115 1.38 3.28 -9.33
C TYR A 115 -0.05 2.86 -8.99
N TYR A 116 -0.85 3.80 -8.49
CA TYR A 116 -2.24 3.53 -8.13
C TYR A 116 -3.16 3.55 -9.36
N LYS A 117 -4.01 2.52 -9.51
CA LYS A 117 -4.96 2.38 -10.63
C LYS A 117 -4.35 2.59 -12.02
N ARG A 118 -3.07 2.21 -12.20
CA ARG A 118 -2.26 2.39 -13.42
C ARG A 118 -1.87 3.84 -13.75
N ASN A 119 -2.04 4.77 -12.81
CA ASN A 119 -1.52 6.12 -12.92
C ASN A 119 -0.20 6.21 -12.15
N GLU A 120 0.80 6.85 -12.76
CA GLU A 120 2.09 7.11 -12.12
C GLU A 120 2.02 8.43 -11.36
N TYR A 121 2.25 8.38 -10.05
CA TYR A 121 2.58 9.55 -9.25
C TYR A 121 4.09 9.59 -9.01
N LYS A 122 4.72 10.67 -9.44
CA LYS A 122 6.17 10.87 -9.37
C LYS A 122 6.46 12.02 -8.44
N ASP A 123 7.12 11.71 -7.33
CA ASP A 123 7.65 12.69 -6.40
C ASP A 123 9.01 12.21 -5.90
N ALA A 124 9.94 13.14 -5.70
CA ALA A 124 11.31 12.84 -5.31
C ALA A 124 11.46 12.56 -3.79
N LYS A 125 10.42 12.77 -2.99
CA LYS A 125 10.46 12.67 -1.53
C LYS A 125 9.31 11.85 -0.96
N GLN A 126 8.16 11.85 -1.63
CA GLN A 126 6.92 11.31 -1.10
C GLN A 126 6.44 10.11 -1.91
N PHE A 127 5.77 9.17 -1.23
CA PHE A 127 5.02 8.10 -1.87
C PHE A 127 3.52 8.31 -1.65
N GLU A 128 2.73 7.89 -2.63
CA GLU A 128 1.28 7.86 -2.55
C GLU A 128 0.81 6.56 -1.87
N CYS A 129 -0.10 6.72 -0.92
CA CYS A 129 -0.81 5.64 -0.25
C CYS A 129 -2.31 5.89 -0.25
N HIS A 130 -3.07 4.80 -0.30
CA HIS A 130 -4.52 4.81 -0.24
C HIS A 130 -4.99 4.09 1.01
N ALA A 131 -5.56 4.84 1.97
CA ALA A 131 -6.06 4.33 3.24
C ALA A 131 -7.59 4.32 3.25
N GLY A 132 -8.17 3.14 3.44
CA GLY A 132 -9.60 2.96 3.68
C GLY A 132 -9.88 2.45 5.09
N ALA A 133 -11.16 2.33 5.44
CA ALA A 133 -11.62 2.03 6.80
C ALA A 133 -11.02 0.75 7.42
N VAL A 134 -10.68 -0.24 6.59
CA VAL A 134 -10.16 -1.54 7.03
C VAL A 134 -8.84 -1.93 6.36
N ILE A 135 -8.52 -1.32 5.21
CA ILE A 135 -7.38 -1.68 4.38
C ILE A 135 -6.68 -0.40 3.94
N ALA A 136 -5.36 -0.36 4.11
CA ALA A 136 -4.50 0.61 3.43
C ALA A 136 -3.61 -0.12 2.43
N GLY A 137 -3.20 0.57 1.36
CA GLY A 137 -2.36 -0.01 0.34
C GLY A 137 -1.45 0.97 -0.37
N VAL A 138 -0.31 0.44 -0.81
CA VAL A 138 0.70 1.13 -1.58
C VAL A 138 1.00 0.29 -2.81
N ALA A 139 0.96 0.93 -3.98
CA ALA A 139 1.38 0.34 -5.23
C ALA A 139 2.60 1.09 -5.74
N LEU A 140 3.67 0.37 -6.06
CA LEU A 140 4.90 0.95 -6.58
C LEU A 140 5.25 0.30 -7.92
N LYS A 141 5.81 1.09 -8.81
CA LYS A 141 6.50 0.63 -10.01
C LYS A 141 7.95 1.09 -9.92
N ALA A 142 8.89 0.21 -10.27
CA ALA A 142 10.32 0.49 -10.13
C ALA A 142 11.17 -0.31 -11.12
N ASP A 143 12.42 0.10 -11.27
CA ASP A 143 13.44 -0.55 -12.08
C ASP A 143 14.52 -1.14 -11.18
N TYR A 144 14.99 -2.34 -11.50
CA TYR A 144 16.08 -3.01 -10.80
C TYR A 144 17.38 -2.73 -11.52
N ALA A 145 18.41 -2.31 -10.78
CA ALA A 145 19.70 -1.91 -11.33
C ALA A 145 20.87 -2.44 -10.49
N LYS A 146 22.05 -2.52 -11.10
CA LYS A 146 23.30 -2.89 -10.43
C LYS A 146 24.51 -2.18 -11.01
#